data_AF-A0A535XHH3-F1
#
_entry.id   AF-A0A535XHH3-F1
#
_cell.length_a   1.000
_cell.length_b   1.000
_cell.length_c   1.000
_cell.angle_alpha   90.00
_cell.angle_beta   90.00
_cell.angle_gamma   90.00
#
_symmetry.space_group_name_H-M   'P 1'
#
loop_
_entity.id
_entity.type
_entity.pdbx_description
1 polymer ?
#
loop_
_entity_poly.entity_id
_entity_poly.type
_entity_poly.pdbx_seq_one_letter_code
_entity_poly.pdbx_strand_id
1 'polypeptide(L)' 'MGAEITFGTTLIGHVEGLLRDPVSQRVRRLITSYGLMRRRVGVPMEWVVKRSASRLVLGVGARSLDDLCDLAPA' A
#
# COMPACT_ATOMS: atom_id res chain seq x y z
N MET A 1 4.40 -11.05 9.00
CA MET A 1 4.79 -10.48 7.71
C MET A 1 3.52 -10.22 6.91
N GLY A 2 3.30 -9.00 6.41
CA GLY A 2 2.07 -8.62 5.72
C GLY A 2 2.04 -8.99 4.24
N ALA A 3 0.95 -8.63 3.54
CA ALA A 3 0.74 -8.97 2.13
C ALA A 3 1.73 -8.25 1.20
N GLU A 4 2.12 -8.90 0.10
CA GLU A 4 2.94 -8.29 -0.95
C GLU A 4 2.14 -7.25 -1.73
N ILE A 5 2.78 -6.15 -2.11
CA ILE A 5 2.24 -5.16 -3.04
C ILE A 5 3.02 -5.24 -4.34
N THR A 6 2.28 -5.43 -5.43
CA THR A 6 2.82 -5.62 -6.77
C THR A 6 2.17 -4.66 -7.76
N PHE A 7 2.88 -4.32 -8.84
CA PHE A 7 2.32 -3.71 -10.04
C PHE A 7 2.61 -4.63 -11.22
N GLY A 8 1.56 -5.20 -11.82
CA GLY A 8 1.71 -6.32 -12.74
C GLY A 8 2.41 -7.50 -12.06
N THR A 9 3.61 -7.84 -12.53
CA THR A 9 4.46 -8.89 -11.95
C THR A 9 5.59 -8.35 -11.07
N THR A 10 5.74 -7.03 -10.96
CA THR A 10 6.84 -6.38 -10.23
C THR A 10 6.47 -6.20 -8.76
N LEU A 11 7.30 -6.70 -7.85
CA LEU A 11 7.18 -6.44 -6.42
C LEU A 11 7.57 -4.99 -6.12
N ILE A 12 6.66 -4.23 -5.51
CA ILE A 12 6.88 -2.86 -5.06
C ILE A 12 7.32 -2.84 -3.59
N GLY A 13 6.65 -3.63 -2.76
CA GLY A 13 6.85 -3.61 -1.31
C GLY A 13 5.85 -4.46 -0.56
N HIS A 14 5.59 -4.11 0.70
CA HIS A 14 4.74 -4.88 1.60
C HIS A 14 3.73 -4.00 2.34
N VAL A 15 2.55 -4.56 2.60
CA VAL A 15 1.58 -3.97 3.52
C VAL A 15 2.06 -4.18 4.94
N GLU A 16 2.17 -3.10 5.70
CA GLU A 16 2.46 -3.14 7.14
C GLU A 16 1.22 -2.97 7.99
N GLY A 17 0.19 -2.31 7.46
CA GLY A 17 -1.04 -2.03 8.19
C GLY A 17 -2.16 -1.49 7.31
N LEU A 18 -3.29 -1.19 7.95
CA LEU A 18 -4.48 -0.69 7.30
C LEU A 18 -4.99 0.52 8.08
N LEU A 19 -5.27 1.61 7.38
CA LEU A 19 -5.97 2.76 7.95
C LEU A 19 -7.45 2.63 7.61
N ARG A 20 -8.26 2.44 8.64
CA ARG A 20 -9.72 2.33 8.53
C ARG A 20 -10.37 3.66 8.87
N ASP A 21 -11.46 3.95 8.19
CA ASP A 21 -12.36 5.01 8.57
C ASP A 21 -13.00 4.67 9.93
N PRO A 22 -12.94 5.57 10.93
CA PRO A 22 -13.40 5.27 12.28
C PRO A 22 -14.93 5.07 12.35
N VAL A 23 -15.68 5.71 11.45
CA VAL A 23 -17.15 5.67 11.44
C VAL A 23 -17.65 4.44 10.70
N SER A 24 -17.18 4.24 9.46
CA SER A 24 -17.65 3.15 8.58
C SER A 24 -16.86 1.84 8.71
N GLN A 25 -15.76 1.84 9.48
CA GLN A 25 -14.82 0.72 9.62
C GLN A 25 -14.22 0.22 8.29
N ARG A 26 -14.45 0.94 7.18
CA ARG A 26 -13.93 0.61 5.85
C ARG A 26 -12.45 0.96 5.76
N VAL A 27 -11.66 0.11 5.12
CA VAL A 27 -10.26 0.41 4.82
C VAL A 27 -10.21 1.53 3.79
N ARG A 28 -9.62 2.69 4.16
CA ARG A 28 -9.40 3.80 3.24
C ARG A 28 -8.01 3.77 2.63
N ARG A 29 -7.00 3.42 3.42
CA ARG A 29 -5.61 3.37 2.96
C ARG A 29 -4.87 2.14 3.49
N LEU A 30 -3.93 1.64 2.71
CA LEU A 30 -3.00 0.58 3.06
C LEU A 30 -1.68 1.22 3.46
N ILE A 31 -1.23 0.99 4.70
CA ILE A 31 0.10 1.42 5.12
C ILE A 31 1.09 0.48 4.44
N THR A 32 1.89 1.03 3.54
CA THR A 32 2.77 0.29 2.65
C THR A 32 4.19 0.74 2.85
N SER A 33 5.10 -0.20 3.11
CA SER A 33 6.53 0.05 3.00
C SER A 33 7.04 -0.36 1.63
N TYR A 34 7.82 0.52 0.99
CA TYR A 34 8.37 0.27 -0.34
C TYR A 34 9.75 0.93 -0.52
N GLY A 35 10.45 0.48 -1.55
CA GLY A 35 11.77 0.99 -1.92
C GLY A 35 12.89 0.62 -0.93
N LEU A 36 14.12 0.98 -1.29
CA LEU A 36 15.34 0.63 -0.52
C LEU A 36 15.38 1.26 0.87
N MET A 37 14.78 2.45 1.02
CA MET A 37 14.73 3.19 2.29
C MET A 37 13.55 2.78 3.18
N ARG A 38 12.78 1.75 2.80
CA ARG A 38 11.53 1.33 3.48
C ARG A 38 10.60 2.51 3.78
N ARG A 39 10.42 3.36 2.77
CA ARG A 39 9.55 4.53 2.84
C ARG A 39 8.12 4.07 3.10
N ARG A 40 7.42 4.68 4.06
CA ARG A 40 6.06 4.28 4.48
C ARG A 40 5.05 5.27 3.97
N VAL A 41 4.09 4.79 3.18
CA VAL A 41 3.04 5.62 2.58
C VAL A 41 1.67 4.99 2.75
N GLY A 42 0.65 5.85 2.77
CA GLY A 42 -0.75 5.41 2.81
C GLY A 42 -1.31 5.26 1.40
N VAL A 43 -1.20 4.06 0.82
CA VAL A 43 -1.71 3.76 -0.52
C VAL A 43 -3.25 3.74 -0.50
N PRO A 44 -3.94 4.55 -1.31
CA PRO A 44 -5.40 4.53 -1.40
C PRO A 44 -5.93 3.17 -1.84
N MET A 45 -7.03 2.71 -1.23
CA MET A 45 -7.65 1.44 -1.63
C MET A 45 -8.13 1.46 -3.09
N GLU A 46 -8.47 2.63 -3.64
CA GLU A 46 -8.87 2.79 -5.05
C GLU A 46 -7.77 2.46 -6.07
N TRP A 47 -6.49 2.46 -5.65
CA TRP A 47 -5.39 2.06 -6.52
C TRP A 47 -5.25 0.55 -6.62
N VAL A 48 -5.91 -0.22 -5.74
CA VAL A 48 -5.88 -1.68 -5.75
C VAL A 48 -6.82 -2.20 -6.84
N VAL A 49 -6.25 -2.83 -7.86
CA VAL A 49 -7.01 -3.43 -8.97
C VAL A 49 -7.29 -4.91 -8.77
N LYS A 50 -6.47 -5.60 -7.96
CA LYS A 50 -6.67 -7.01 -7.62
C LYS A 50 -6.21 -7.31 -6.21
N ARG A 51 -6.95 -8.16 -5.51
CA ARG A 51 -6.62 -8.62 -4.16
C ARG A 51 -6.69 -10.14 -4.07
N SER A 52 -5.66 -10.71 -3.46
CA SER A 52 -5.54 -12.11 -3.08
C SER A 52 -5.23 -12.21 -1.58
N ALA A 53 -5.26 -13.41 -1.02
CA ALA A 53 -4.99 -13.63 0.40
C ALA A 53 -3.59 -13.15 0.85
N SER A 54 -2.59 -13.24 -0.03
CA SER A 54 -1.19 -12.90 0.25
C SER A 54 -0.62 -11.75 -0.58
N ARG A 55 -1.38 -11.25 -1.58
CA ARG A 55 -0.88 -10.28 -2.56
C ARG A 55 -1.95 -9.26 -2.95
N LEU A 56 -1.51 -8.02 -3.14
CA LEU A 56 -2.28 -6.92 -3.70
C LEU A 56 -1.60 -6.45 -4.98
N VAL A 57 -2.40 -6.20 -6.01
CA VAL A 57 -1.95 -5.63 -7.28
C VAL A 57 -2.48 -4.22 -7.37
N LEU A 58 -1.59 -3.26 -7.54
CA LEU A 58 -1.91 -1.86 -7.82
C LEU A 58 -2.07 -1.64 -9.32
N GLY A 59 -2.94 -0.71 -9.68
CA GLY A 59 -3.06 -0.17 -11.03
C GLY A 59 -1.96 0.85 -11.37
N VAL A 60 -1.14 1.23 -10.39
CA VAL A 60 -0.05 2.20 -10.53
C VAL A 60 1.27 1.61 -10.02
N GLY A 61 2.38 2.07 -10.60
CA GLY A 61 3.72 1.63 -10.26
C GLY A 61 4.34 2.40 -9.09
N ALA A 62 5.55 1.98 -8.68
CA ALA A 62 6.29 2.59 -7.57
C ALA A 62 6.50 4.11 -7.70
N ARG A 63 6.65 4.63 -8.94
CA ARG A 63 6.80 6.09 -9.17
C ARG A 63 5.61 6.90 -8.67
N SER A 64 4.40 6.36 -8.78
CA SER A 64 3.19 7.05 -8.28
C SER A 64 3.13 7.06 -6.75
N LEU A 65 3.86 6.17 -6.07
CA LEU A 65 3.99 6.21 -4.62
C LEU A 65 4.95 7.31 -4.17
N ASP A 66 5.86 7.79 -5.03
CA ASP A 66 6.78 8.87 -4.70
C ASP A 66 6.04 10.20 -4.45
N ASP A 67 4.92 10.41 -5.15
CA ASP A 67 4.02 11.55 -5.01
C ASP A 67 3.19 11.54 -3.71
N LEU A 68 3.18 10.41 -2.98
CA LEU A 68 2.48 10.32 -1.70
C LEU A 68 3.32 10.89 -0.56
N CYS A 69 2.64 11.53 0.38
CA CYS A 69 3.27 11.96 1.62
C CYS A 69 3.68 10.77 2.48
N ASP A 70 4.84 10.91 3.15
CA ASP A 70 5.30 9.95 4.13
C ASP A 70 4.37 9.88 5.34
N LEU A 71 4.10 8.65 5.75
CA LEU A 71 3.55 8.38 7.07
C LEU A 71 4.72 8.39 8.06
N ALA A 72 4.67 9.33 9.01
CA ALA A 72 5.61 9.38 10.11
C ALA A 72 5.67 8.01 10.84
N PRO A 73 6.81 7.65 11.45
CA PRO A 73 6.86 6.50 12.32
C PRO A 73 5.82 6.62 13.43
N ALA A 74 5.03 5.56 13.62
CA ALA A 74 4.31 5.33 14.87
C ALA A 74 5.29 4.97 15.98
#